data_AF-A0A2N2AGK4-F1
#
_entry.id   AF-A0A2N2AGK4-F1
#
_cell.length_a   1.000
_cell.length_b   1.000
_cell.length_c   1.000
_cell.angle_alpha   90.00
_cell.angle_beta   90.00
_cell.angle_gamma   90.00
#
_symmetry.space_group_name_H-M   'P 1'
#
loop_
_entity.id
_entity.type
_entity.pdbx_description
1 polymer ?
#
loop_
_entity_poly.entity_id
_entity_poly.type
_entity_poly.pdbx_seq_one_letter_code
_entity_poly.pdbx_strand_id
1 'polypeptide(L)'
;MSSIVEISAATPSVACDAKGVAQHVVNVHNISGRKLRVGARIVTDGDTKAQWFGAIAAPGKEQQSEWDLAVDQTIQLTIPIAAKDAAPAKYTFRIEIYSTDMPSEDFTTGDGIAFEVSPPEPDKEPGKGGGIPWWVILIIVLVGLAVVGGGGWAIYAAMSKTHVPDVMGLSLEEAKKLIEEKKLQVGTVKSEHRGDQPKNTVIDQTPDADEKVKKGTAVDLVTEKGAAPQPVTPAVHKRGRFNVRQTWMADLDEGSEVSNGADFWFEAVTATERYLVPRNGAQMVRMGSQAVDYKACANASFATARIPLQSLPAGTFLCARTNQGRISAVRVENNVGPSPGVLTISFTTWEKLMVIMPVAPSRLHIIGQ
;
A
#
# COMPACT_ATOMS: atom_id res chain seq x y z
N MET A 1 -21.23 26.23 -11.00
CA MET A 1 -21.17 25.27 -9.87
C MET A 1 -19.77 24.70 -9.90
N SER A 2 -18.97 24.93 -8.86
CA SER A 2 -17.64 24.33 -8.74
C SER A 2 -17.83 22.86 -8.34
N SER A 3 -17.32 21.93 -9.14
CA SER A 3 -17.29 20.52 -8.76
C SER A 3 -16.54 20.37 -7.43
N ILE A 4 -17.14 19.66 -6.48
CA ILE A 4 -16.55 19.40 -5.16
C ILE A 4 -15.67 18.14 -5.16
N VAL A 5 -15.90 17.25 -6.13
CA VAL A 5 -15.15 16.02 -6.35
C VAL A 5 -14.89 15.82 -7.84
N GLU A 6 -13.92 14.98 -8.17
CA GLU A 6 -13.75 14.37 -9.49
C GLU A 6 -14.24 12.91 -9.42
N ILE A 7 -15.06 12.49 -10.38
CA ILE A 7 -15.65 11.15 -10.44
C ILE A 7 -15.09 10.45 -11.68
N SER A 8 -14.46 9.28 -11.51
CA SER A 8 -13.97 8.48 -12.62
C SER A 8 -14.41 7.02 -12.50
N ALA A 9 -15.07 6.51 -13.53
CA ALA A 9 -15.48 5.10 -13.59
C ALA A 9 -14.28 4.20 -13.92
N ALA A 10 -14.20 3.01 -13.30
CA ALA A 10 -13.15 2.05 -13.60
C ALA A 10 -13.23 1.54 -15.06
N THR A 11 -14.46 1.40 -15.59
CA THR A 11 -14.75 1.08 -16.99
C THR A 11 -15.94 1.92 -17.47
N PRO A 12 -16.05 2.24 -18.77
CA PRO A 12 -17.19 3.00 -19.30
C PRO A 12 -18.49 2.16 -19.42
N SER A 13 -18.39 0.83 -19.29
CA SER A 13 -19.51 -0.10 -19.36
C SER A 13 -19.28 -1.34 -18.49
N VAL A 14 -20.35 -1.99 -18.04
CA VAL A 14 -20.35 -3.30 -17.38
C VAL A 14 -21.42 -4.23 -17.97
N ALA A 15 -21.09 -5.50 -18.21
CA ALA A 15 -22.07 -6.49 -18.66
C ALA A 15 -22.74 -7.16 -17.45
N CYS A 16 -24.07 -7.27 -17.49
CA CYS A 16 -24.84 -8.08 -16.54
C CYS A 16 -24.67 -9.58 -16.84
N ASP A 17 -24.71 -10.38 -15.78
CA ASP A 17 -24.79 -11.83 -15.89
C ASP A 17 -26.15 -12.28 -16.48
N ALA A 18 -26.31 -13.59 -16.69
CA ALA A 18 -27.56 -14.18 -17.21
C ALA A 18 -28.79 -13.94 -16.31
N LYS A 19 -28.62 -13.42 -15.08
CA LYS A 19 -29.68 -13.05 -14.15
C LYS A 19 -29.92 -11.54 -14.11
N GLY A 20 -29.26 -10.76 -14.97
CA GLY A 20 -29.36 -9.30 -14.99
C GLY A 20 -28.61 -8.62 -13.83
N VAL A 21 -27.62 -9.28 -13.22
CA VAL A 21 -26.86 -8.76 -12.09
C VAL A 21 -25.46 -8.33 -12.52
N ALA A 22 -25.01 -7.16 -12.05
CA ALA A 22 -23.67 -6.64 -12.22
C ALA A 22 -23.23 -5.83 -10.99
N GLN A 23 -21.95 -5.48 -10.93
CA GLN A 23 -21.43 -4.46 -10.02
C GLN A 23 -20.52 -3.53 -10.80
N HIS A 24 -20.57 -2.25 -10.46
CA HIS A 24 -19.69 -1.25 -11.07
C HIS A 24 -18.93 -0.46 -10.02
N VAL A 25 -17.70 -0.05 -10.33
CA VAL A 25 -16.83 0.67 -9.39
C VAL A 25 -16.48 2.03 -9.96
N VAL A 26 -16.63 3.05 -9.13
CA VAL A 26 -16.22 4.43 -9.42
C VAL A 26 -15.23 4.93 -8.37
N ASN A 27 -14.26 5.73 -8.79
CA ASN A 27 -13.38 6.47 -7.92
C ASN A 27 -13.94 7.89 -7.71
N VAL A 28 -13.93 8.35 -6.47
CA VAL A 28 -14.35 9.69 -6.08
C VAL A 28 -13.18 10.38 -5.40
N HIS A 29 -12.66 11.44 -6.02
CA HIS A 29 -11.50 12.19 -5.56
C HIS A 29 -11.90 13.59 -5.08
N ASN A 30 -11.48 13.99 -3.88
CA ASN A 30 -11.85 15.27 -3.29
C ASN A 30 -10.96 16.43 -3.79
N ILE A 31 -11.53 17.29 -4.63
CA ILE A 31 -10.87 18.47 -5.21
C ILE A 31 -11.29 19.79 -4.56
N SER A 32 -12.16 19.75 -3.54
CA SER A 32 -12.75 20.96 -2.93
C SER A 32 -11.77 21.80 -2.10
N GLY A 33 -10.55 21.28 -1.82
CA GLY A 33 -9.57 21.91 -0.93
C GLY A 33 -9.94 21.88 0.56
N ARG A 34 -11.07 21.28 0.93
CA ARG A 34 -11.53 21.09 2.32
C ARG A 34 -11.91 19.64 2.59
N LYS A 35 -11.98 19.25 3.87
CA LYS A 35 -12.58 17.96 4.24
C LYS A 35 -14.06 17.96 3.88
N LEU A 36 -14.54 16.87 3.31
CA LEU A 36 -15.94 16.68 2.95
C LEU A 36 -16.50 15.48 3.70
N ARG A 37 -17.78 15.56 4.05
CA ARG A 37 -18.61 14.41 4.32
C ARG A 37 -19.60 14.29 3.17
N VAL A 38 -19.57 13.18 2.45
CA VAL A 38 -20.31 13.03 1.19
C VAL A 38 -21.29 11.87 1.24
N GLY A 39 -22.42 12.04 0.57
CA GLY A 39 -23.31 10.96 0.17
C GLY A 39 -23.25 10.74 -1.34
N ALA A 40 -23.81 9.63 -1.79
CA ALA A 40 -23.91 9.27 -3.20
C ALA A 40 -25.33 8.84 -3.56
N ARG A 41 -25.80 9.21 -4.76
CA ARG A 41 -27.06 8.71 -5.31
C ARG A 41 -26.97 8.46 -6.80
N ILE A 42 -27.80 7.53 -7.28
CA ILE A 42 -27.93 7.25 -8.70
C ILE A 42 -28.90 8.23 -9.34
N VAL A 43 -28.48 8.81 -10.47
CA VAL A 43 -29.31 9.61 -11.35
C VAL A 43 -29.56 8.80 -12.61
N THR A 44 -30.80 8.39 -12.82
CA THR A 44 -31.22 7.58 -13.97
C THR A 44 -31.82 8.46 -15.06
N ASP A 45 -31.60 8.10 -16.32
CA ASP A 45 -32.23 8.69 -17.49
C ASP A 45 -32.89 7.61 -18.38
N GLY A 46 -33.82 8.04 -19.24
CA GLY A 46 -34.52 7.16 -20.18
C GLY A 46 -35.25 5.99 -19.52
N ASP A 47 -34.97 4.78 -20.02
CA ASP A 47 -35.61 3.53 -19.57
C ASP A 47 -34.93 2.90 -18.34
N THR A 48 -33.87 3.51 -17.80
CA THR A 48 -33.15 3.00 -16.64
C THR A 48 -33.98 3.22 -15.38
N LYS A 49 -34.27 2.14 -14.63
CA LYS A 49 -35.07 2.21 -13.40
C LYS A 49 -34.19 2.32 -12.15
N ALA A 50 -34.48 3.28 -11.27
CA ALA A 50 -33.77 3.47 -10.01
C ALA A 50 -33.79 2.23 -9.09
N GLN A 51 -34.87 1.43 -9.16
CA GLN A 51 -35.00 0.19 -8.38
C GLN A 51 -33.99 -0.92 -8.76
N TRP A 52 -33.31 -0.77 -9.89
CA TRP A 52 -32.26 -1.72 -10.31
C TRP A 52 -30.97 -1.52 -9.55
N PHE A 53 -30.80 -0.43 -8.81
CA PHE A 53 -29.55 -0.15 -8.10
C PHE A 53 -29.65 -0.51 -6.63
N GLY A 54 -28.63 -1.20 -6.13
CA GLY A 54 -28.47 -1.49 -4.71
C GLY A 54 -27.86 -0.31 -3.93
N ALA A 55 -27.65 -0.51 -2.63
CA ALA A 55 -26.95 0.46 -1.80
C ALA A 55 -25.51 0.65 -2.30
N ILE A 56 -25.12 1.91 -2.53
CA ILE A 56 -23.75 2.27 -2.90
C ILE A 56 -22.89 2.11 -1.64
N ALA A 57 -21.75 1.42 -1.76
CA ALA A 57 -20.90 1.09 -0.63
C ALA A 57 -19.41 1.34 -0.93
N ALA A 58 -18.65 1.72 0.10
CA ALA A 58 -17.19 1.66 0.06
C ALA A 58 -16.70 0.29 0.58
N PRO A 59 -15.52 -0.21 0.15
CA PRO A 59 -14.97 -1.48 0.63
C PRO A 59 -14.90 -1.55 2.17
N GLY A 60 -15.50 -2.60 2.76
CA GLY A 60 -15.52 -2.81 4.22
C GLY A 60 -16.47 -1.88 4.98
N LYS A 61 -17.34 -1.15 4.28
CA LYS A 61 -18.31 -0.20 4.82
C LYS A 61 -19.69 -0.36 4.15
N GLU A 62 -20.13 -1.60 3.97
CA GLU A 62 -21.35 -1.97 3.24
C GLU A 62 -22.64 -1.43 3.88
N GLN A 63 -22.59 -1.04 5.17
CA GLN A 63 -23.71 -0.49 5.92
C GLN A 63 -23.72 1.05 6.02
N GLN A 64 -22.75 1.75 5.40
CA GLN A 64 -22.64 3.20 5.46
C GLN A 64 -23.16 3.84 4.16
N SER A 65 -23.92 4.94 4.28
CA SER A 65 -24.41 5.75 3.15
C SER A 65 -23.70 7.11 3.02
N GLU A 66 -22.77 7.38 3.93
CA GLU A 66 -22.01 8.63 4.00
C GLU A 66 -20.54 8.31 4.29
N TRP A 67 -19.64 9.07 3.68
CA TRP A 67 -18.20 8.85 3.81
C TRP A 67 -17.45 10.16 4.03
N ASP A 68 -16.50 10.14 4.96
CA ASP A 68 -15.59 11.27 5.17
C ASP A 68 -14.42 11.18 4.17
N LEU A 69 -14.21 12.24 3.40
CA LEU A 69 -13.10 12.41 2.47
C LEU A 69 -12.19 13.54 2.95
N ALA A 70 -10.95 13.22 3.26
CA ALA A 70 -9.90 14.21 3.48
C ALA A 70 -9.59 14.98 2.18
N VAL A 71 -8.89 16.11 2.32
CA VAL A 71 -8.39 16.87 1.17
C VAL A 71 -7.49 15.96 0.34
N ASP A 72 -7.67 15.96 -1.00
CA ASP A 72 -6.88 15.16 -1.94
C ASP A 72 -7.02 13.64 -1.76
N GLN A 73 -8.03 13.19 -1.00
CA GLN A 73 -8.32 11.77 -0.82
C GLN A 73 -9.18 11.23 -1.95
N THR A 74 -8.87 10.01 -2.41
CA THR A 74 -9.70 9.22 -3.31
C THR A 74 -10.31 8.03 -2.57
N ILE A 75 -11.60 7.76 -2.78
CA ILE A 75 -12.28 6.55 -2.33
C ILE A 75 -12.88 5.78 -3.52
N GLN A 76 -13.06 4.48 -3.36
CA GLN A 76 -13.79 3.64 -4.30
C GLN A 76 -15.19 3.37 -3.78
N LEU A 77 -16.18 3.53 -4.66
CA LEU A 77 -17.58 3.20 -4.40
C LEU A 77 -18.05 2.12 -5.37
N THR A 78 -18.65 1.07 -4.82
CA THR A 78 -19.28 -0.02 -5.56
C THR A 78 -20.77 0.24 -5.69
N ILE A 79 -21.29 0.08 -6.91
CA ILE A 79 -22.68 0.28 -7.32
C ILE A 79 -23.23 -1.08 -7.75
N PRO A 80 -24.04 -1.74 -6.92
CA PRO A 80 -24.71 -2.98 -7.30
C PRO A 80 -25.83 -2.71 -8.30
N ILE A 81 -25.93 -3.55 -9.33
CA ILE A 81 -26.96 -3.49 -10.38
C ILE A 81 -27.71 -4.82 -10.40
N ALA A 82 -29.03 -4.77 -10.36
CA ALA A 82 -29.95 -5.90 -10.38
C ALA A 82 -31.15 -5.60 -11.28
N ALA A 83 -30.93 -5.68 -12.60
CA ALA A 83 -31.88 -5.36 -13.65
C ALA A 83 -32.63 -6.61 -14.15
N LYS A 84 -33.25 -7.36 -13.23
CA LYS A 84 -33.87 -8.68 -13.51
C LYS A 84 -35.04 -8.63 -14.51
N ASP A 85 -35.75 -7.50 -14.54
CA ASP A 85 -36.90 -7.24 -15.40
C ASP A 85 -36.56 -6.35 -16.61
N ALA A 86 -35.28 -6.06 -16.84
CA ALA A 86 -34.84 -5.28 -17.99
C ALA A 86 -34.89 -6.11 -19.28
N ALA A 87 -35.31 -5.48 -20.37
CA ALA A 87 -35.18 -6.08 -21.69
C ALA A 87 -33.69 -6.14 -22.09
N PRO A 88 -33.28 -7.06 -22.97
CA PRO A 88 -31.91 -7.09 -23.47
C PRO A 88 -31.58 -5.80 -24.24
N ALA A 89 -30.80 -4.92 -23.63
CA ALA A 89 -30.44 -3.60 -24.16
C ALA A 89 -29.25 -3.01 -23.39
N LYS A 90 -28.74 -1.89 -23.89
CA LYS A 90 -27.76 -1.04 -23.21
C LYS A 90 -28.48 0.08 -22.47
N TYR A 91 -28.21 0.21 -21.19
CA TYR A 91 -28.78 1.22 -20.30
C TYR A 91 -27.67 2.15 -19.81
N THR A 92 -28.04 3.36 -19.40
CA THR A 92 -27.11 4.36 -18.86
C THR A 92 -27.60 4.87 -17.51
N PHE A 93 -26.67 5.19 -16.62
CA PHE A 93 -26.93 5.91 -15.38
C PHE A 93 -25.78 6.86 -15.08
N ARG A 94 -26.00 7.81 -14.18
CA ARG A 94 -24.95 8.67 -13.62
C ARG A 94 -24.92 8.50 -12.12
N ILE A 95 -23.76 8.74 -11.52
CA ILE A 95 -23.63 8.89 -10.08
C ILE A 95 -23.50 10.37 -9.74
N GLU A 96 -24.22 10.80 -8.71
CA GLU A 96 -24.07 12.13 -8.13
C GLU A 96 -23.50 12.00 -6.72
N ILE A 97 -22.42 12.74 -6.46
CA ILE A 97 -21.80 12.87 -5.14
C ILE A 97 -22.16 14.24 -4.59
N TYR A 98 -22.72 14.28 -3.39
CA TYR A 98 -23.15 15.53 -2.75
C TYR A 98 -22.56 15.65 -1.34
N SER A 99 -22.26 16.88 -0.92
CA SER A 99 -21.90 17.20 0.45
C SER A 99 -23.11 17.02 1.37
N THR A 100 -22.95 16.35 2.51
CA THR A 100 -24.04 16.21 3.49
C THR A 100 -24.36 17.53 4.20
N ASP A 101 -23.41 18.47 4.21
CA ASP A 101 -23.59 19.79 4.83
C ASP A 101 -24.52 20.69 3.99
N MET A 102 -24.39 20.63 2.67
CA MET A 102 -25.11 21.48 1.70
C MET A 102 -25.47 20.69 0.42
N PRO A 103 -26.35 19.68 0.50
CA PRO A 103 -26.56 18.71 -0.58
C PRO A 103 -27.17 19.30 -1.86
N SER A 104 -27.82 20.46 -1.77
CA SER A 104 -28.41 21.16 -2.92
C SER A 104 -27.45 22.11 -3.64
N GLU A 105 -26.37 22.53 -2.98
CA GLU A 105 -25.41 23.51 -3.53
C GLU A 105 -24.08 22.85 -3.92
N ASP A 106 -23.62 21.91 -3.08
CA ASP A 106 -22.34 21.24 -3.20
C ASP A 106 -22.54 19.80 -3.68
N PHE A 107 -22.66 19.64 -5.00
CA PHE A 107 -22.73 18.32 -5.63
C PHE A 107 -21.94 18.25 -6.94
N THR A 108 -21.63 17.04 -7.37
CA THR A 108 -21.02 16.76 -8.66
C THR A 108 -21.68 15.53 -9.26
N THR A 109 -22.24 15.69 -10.46
CA THR A 109 -22.79 14.60 -11.25
C THR A 109 -21.70 14.10 -12.20
N GLY A 110 -21.38 12.82 -12.14
CA GLY A 110 -20.42 12.18 -13.02
C GLY A 110 -20.96 11.94 -14.43
N ASP A 111 -20.09 11.43 -15.29
CA ASP A 111 -20.43 11.04 -16.66
C ASP A 111 -21.40 9.84 -16.70
N GLY A 112 -22.01 9.64 -17.87
CA GLY A 112 -22.88 8.49 -18.12
C GLY A 112 -22.10 7.18 -18.14
N ILE A 113 -22.48 6.25 -17.27
CA ILE A 113 -21.94 4.90 -17.16
C ILE A 113 -22.96 3.93 -17.77
N ALA A 114 -22.49 3.07 -18.68
CA ALA A 114 -23.35 2.09 -19.31
C ALA A 114 -23.39 0.75 -18.56
N PHE A 115 -24.50 0.03 -18.67
CA PHE A 115 -24.54 -1.41 -18.40
C PHE A 115 -25.37 -2.14 -19.45
N GLU A 116 -24.99 -3.37 -19.75
CA GLU A 116 -25.58 -4.17 -20.84
C GLU A 116 -26.25 -5.42 -20.30
N VAL A 117 -27.54 -5.57 -20.59
CA VAL A 117 -28.32 -6.77 -20.24
C VAL A 117 -28.34 -7.69 -21.47
N SER A 118 -27.73 -8.87 -21.32
CA SER A 118 -27.66 -9.85 -22.41
C SER A 118 -28.97 -10.64 -22.54
N PRO A 119 -29.32 -11.13 -23.75
CA PRO A 119 -30.45 -12.04 -23.91
C PRO A 119 -30.27 -13.31 -23.06
N PRO A 120 -31.34 -13.84 -22.44
CA PRO A 120 -31.25 -15.14 -21.78
C PRO A 120 -30.83 -16.20 -22.80
N GLU A 121 -29.82 -17.01 -22.46
CA GLU A 121 -29.43 -18.15 -23.30
C GLU A 121 -30.66 -19.06 -23.51
N PRO A 122 -30.96 -19.49 -24.74
CA PRO A 122 -32.10 -20.37 -24.98
C PRO A 122 -31.92 -21.67 -24.20
N ASP A 123 -32.91 -21.99 -23.36
CA ASP A 123 -32.97 -23.23 -22.59
C ASP A 123 -32.78 -24.43 -23.51
N LYS A 124 -31.72 -25.22 -23.27
CA LYS A 124 -31.57 -26.53 -23.92
C LYS A 124 -32.56 -27.49 -23.27
N GLU A 125 -33.66 -27.79 -23.95
CA GLU A 125 -34.63 -28.81 -23.53
C GLU A 125 -33.97 -30.20 -23.38
N PRO A 126 -34.32 -30.98 -22.34
CA PRO A 126 -33.92 -32.38 -22.26
C PRO A 126 -34.82 -33.22 -23.19
N GLY A 127 -34.26 -33.63 -24.33
CA GLY A 127 -34.95 -34.43 -25.35
C GLY A 127 -35.44 -35.80 -24.85
N LYS A 128 -36.75 -36.01 -25.01
CA LYS A 128 -37.55 -37.20 -24.73
C LYS A 128 -37.16 -38.38 -25.63
N GLY A 129 -36.96 -39.55 -25.03
CA GLY A 129 -36.45 -40.76 -25.67
C GLY A 129 -37.35 -41.37 -26.75
N GLY A 130 -36.71 -41.79 -27.84
CA GLY A 130 -37.22 -42.73 -28.85
C GLY A 130 -36.15 -43.78 -29.12
N GLY A 131 -36.55 -45.06 -29.13
CA GLY A 131 -35.66 -46.23 -29.12
C GLY A 131 -34.64 -46.27 -30.27
N ILE A 132 -33.40 -46.62 -29.93
CA ILE A 132 -32.26 -46.56 -30.83
C ILE A 132 -32.03 -47.93 -31.49
N PRO A 133 -31.92 -48.01 -32.84
CA PRO A 133 -31.73 -49.26 -33.56
C PRO A 133 -30.28 -49.81 -33.44
N TRP A 134 -30.14 -51.15 -33.47
CA TRP A 134 -28.92 -51.97 -33.26
C TRP A 134 -27.62 -51.37 -33.83
N TRP A 135 -27.65 -50.75 -35.01
CA TRP A 135 -26.47 -50.25 -35.72
C TRP A 135 -25.83 -49.03 -35.04
N VAL A 136 -26.56 -48.34 -34.16
CA VAL A 136 -26.03 -47.26 -33.33
C VAL A 136 -25.21 -47.79 -32.15
N ILE A 137 -25.47 -49.01 -31.66
CA ILE A 137 -24.65 -49.65 -30.61
C ILE A 137 -23.23 -49.92 -31.13
N LEU A 138 -23.09 -50.32 -32.40
CA LEU A 138 -21.78 -50.50 -33.04
C LEU A 138 -21.01 -49.18 -33.19
N ILE A 139 -21.71 -48.08 -33.47
CA ILE A 139 -21.11 -46.73 -33.51
C ILE A 139 -20.76 -46.23 -32.11
N ILE A 140 -21.57 -46.52 -31.09
CA ILE A 140 -21.29 -46.18 -29.68
C ILE A 140 -20.10 -46.97 -29.14
N VAL A 141 -19.92 -48.24 -29.54
CA VAL A 141 -18.74 -49.04 -29.16
C VAL A 141 -17.48 -48.52 -29.86
N LEU A 142 -17.55 -48.14 -31.14
CA LEU A 142 -16.42 -47.54 -31.87
C LEU A 142 -16.05 -46.13 -31.37
N VAL A 143 -17.04 -45.29 -31.05
CA VAL A 143 -16.82 -43.98 -30.44
C VAL A 143 -16.37 -44.12 -28.98
N GLY A 144 -16.90 -45.11 -28.24
CA GLY A 144 -16.44 -45.46 -26.91
C GLY A 144 -14.98 -45.91 -26.88
N LEU A 145 -14.54 -46.69 -27.87
CA LEU A 145 -13.14 -47.08 -28.03
C LEU A 145 -12.24 -45.89 -28.42
N ALA A 146 -12.74 -44.93 -29.21
CA ALA A 146 -12.02 -43.69 -29.52
C ALA A 146 -11.94 -42.72 -28.32
N VAL A 147 -12.92 -42.72 -27.42
CA VAL A 147 -12.92 -41.93 -26.18
C VAL A 147 -11.98 -42.54 -25.12
N VAL A 148 -11.84 -43.88 -25.10
CA VAL A 148 -10.90 -44.60 -24.21
C VAL A 148 -9.45 -44.51 -24.72
N GLY A 149 -9.23 -44.36 -26.03
CA GLY A 149 -7.92 -44.16 -26.66
C GLY A 149 -7.38 -42.73 -26.59
N GLY A 150 -7.26 -42.15 -25.39
CA GLY A 150 -6.44 -40.95 -25.11
C GLY A 150 -6.99 -39.59 -25.55
N GLY A 151 -7.66 -39.48 -26.70
CA GLY A 151 -8.14 -38.18 -27.21
C GLY A 151 -9.39 -37.65 -26.50
N GLY A 152 -10.38 -38.53 -26.25
CA GLY A 152 -11.64 -38.13 -25.61
C GLY A 152 -11.52 -37.90 -24.10
N TRP A 153 -10.66 -38.66 -23.41
CA TRP A 153 -10.42 -38.48 -21.98
C TRP A 153 -9.77 -37.13 -21.66
N ALA A 154 -8.81 -36.66 -22.49
CA ALA A 154 -8.20 -35.35 -22.33
C ALA A 154 -9.20 -34.21 -22.53
N ILE A 155 -10.12 -34.33 -23.50
CA ILE A 155 -11.18 -33.34 -23.74
C ILE A 155 -12.22 -33.36 -22.60
N TYR A 156 -12.62 -34.54 -22.11
CA TYR A 156 -13.55 -34.66 -20.98
C TYR A 156 -12.95 -34.12 -19.66
N ALA A 157 -11.67 -34.40 -19.40
CA ALA A 157 -10.96 -33.85 -18.25
C ALA A 157 -10.85 -32.32 -18.32
N ALA A 158 -10.58 -31.76 -19.50
CA ALA A 158 -10.51 -30.31 -19.75
C ALA A 158 -11.87 -29.58 -19.62
N MET A 159 -13.00 -30.29 -19.75
CA MET A 159 -14.34 -29.72 -19.59
C MET A 159 -14.90 -29.83 -18.16
N SER A 160 -14.21 -30.54 -17.26
CA SER A 160 -14.65 -30.65 -15.87
C SER A 160 -14.32 -29.38 -15.08
N LYS A 161 -15.34 -28.82 -14.41
CA LYS A 161 -15.20 -27.65 -13.53
C LYS A 161 -14.92 -28.07 -12.09
N THR A 162 -14.24 -27.22 -11.35
CA THR A 162 -13.93 -27.38 -9.92
C THR A 162 -14.16 -26.06 -9.20
N HIS A 163 -14.30 -26.10 -7.88
CA HIS A 163 -14.37 -24.89 -7.07
C HIS A 163 -12.96 -24.42 -6.71
N VAL A 164 -12.74 -23.11 -6.79
CA VAL A 164 -11.53 -22.47 -6.28
C VAL A 164 -11.52 -22.59 -4.75
N PRO A 165 -10.45 -23.13 -4.14
CA PRO A 165 -10.36 -23.20 -2.69
C PRO A 165 -10.15 -21.80 -2.09
N ASP A 166 -10.67 -21.60 -0.88
CA ASP A 166 -10.27 -20.46 -0.06
C ASP A 166 -8.86 -20.71 0.49
N VAL A 167 -7.91 -19.88 0.07
CA VAL A 167 -6.53 -19.91 0.54
C VAL A 167 -6.14 -18.64 1.30
N MET A 168 -7.10 -17.75 1.57
CA MET A 168 -6.86 -16.53 2.33
C MET A 168 -6.36 -16.85 3.74
N GLY A 169 -5.32 -16.14 4.19
CA GLY A 169 -4.73 -16.35 5.51
C GLY A 169 -3.85 -17.59 5.64
N LEU A 170 -3.73 -18.43 4.60
CA LEU A 170 -2.81 -19.57 4.59
C LEU A 170 -1.40 -19.12 4.22
N SER A 171 -0.40 -19.92 4.62
CA SER A 171 0.95 -19.72 4.07
C SER A 171 0.96 -20.02 2.58
N LEU A 172 1.84 -19.36 1.83
CA LEU A 172 1.99 -19.59 0.39
C LEU A 172 2.18 -21.09 0.05
N GLU A 173 2.88 -21.85 0.88
CA GLU A 173 3.11 -23.28 0.63
C GLU A 173 1.86 -24.13 0.86
N GLU A 174 1.08 -23.83 1.90
CA GLU A 174 -0.21 -24.48 2.15
C GLU A 174 -1.24 -24.13 1.06
N ALA A 175 -1.27 -22.86 0.64
CA ALA A 175 -2.12 -22.38 -0.44
C ALA A 175 -1.85 -23.12 -1.76
N LYS A 176 -0.57 -23.24 -2.16
CA LYS A 176 -0.16 -23.98 -3.36
C LYS A 176 -0.66 -25.42 -3.32
N LYS A 177 -0.46 -26.10 -2.19
CA LYS A 177 -0.89 -27.49 -2.02
C LYS A 177 -2.40 -27.63 -2.19
N LEU A 178 -3.18 -26.74 -1.58
CA LEU A 178 -4.65 -26.79 -1.65
C LEU A 178 -5.17 -26.51 -3.08
N ILE A 179 -4.53 -25.59 -3.79
CA ILE A 179 -4.83 -25.29 -5.21
C ILE A 179 -4.58 -26.51 -6.09
N GLU A 180 -3.42 -27.16 -5.93
CA GLU A 180 -3.05 -28.36 -6.70
C GLU A 180 -3.98 -29.56 -6.39
N GLU A 181 -4.39 -29.73 -5.13
CA GLU A 181 -5.35 -30.76 -4.72
C GLU A 181 -6.70 -30.60 -5.44
N LYS A 182 -7.15 -29.36 -5.69
CA LYS A 182 -8.36 -29.05 -6.47
C LYS A 182 -8.19 -29.17 -7.97
N LYS A 183 -7.02 -29.62 -8.45
CA LYS A 183 -6.65 -29.72 -9.87
C LYS A 183 -6.65 -28.35 -10.56
N LEU A 184 -6.27 -27.31 -9.83
CA LEU A 184 -6.01 -25.96 -10.34
C LEU A 184 -4.50 -25.75 -10.43
N GLN A 185 -4.09 -24.66 -11.07
CA GLN A 185 -2.69 -24.27 -11.18
C GLN A 185 -2.39 -23.05 -10.33
N VAL A 186 -1.18 -22.95 -9.81
CA VAL A 186 -0.72 -21.72 -9.15
C VAL A 186 -0.33 -20.73 -10.23
N GLY A 187 -0.95 -19.56 -10.21
CA GLY A 187 -0.69 -18.48 -11.14
C GLY A 187 0.45 -17.57 -10.70
N THR A 188 0.31 -16.28 -10.98
CA THR A 188 1.24 -15.24 -10.57
C THR A 188 1.18 -15.03 -9.07
N VAL A 189 2.34 -15.04 -8.42
CA VAL A 189 2.46 -14.68 -7.00
C VAL A 189 3.07 -13.30 -6.89
N LYS A 190 2.28 -12.32 -6.42
CA LYS A 190 2.74 -10.97 -6.09
C LYS A 190 2.96 -10.85 -4.59
N SER A 191 3.79 -9.88 -4.21
CA SER A 191 4.06 -9.57 -2.80
C SER A 191 3.79 -8.10 -2.53
N GLU A 192 2.83 -7.83 -1.66
CA GLU A 192 2.34 -6.50 -1.28
C GLU A 192 2.30 -6.36 0.24
N HIS A 193 2.31 -5.12 0.73
CA HIS A 193 2.10 -4.84 2.15
C HIS A 193 0.70 -4.30 2.33
N ARG A 194 -0.19 -5.09 2.95
CA ARG A 194 -1.61 -4.72 3.13
C ARG A 194 -2.07 -4.86 4.59
N GLY A 195 -1.31 -5.54 5.46
CA GLY A 195 -1.65 -5.66 6.87
C GLY A 195 -0.50 -6.12 7.76
N ASP A 196 -0.87 -6.66 8.93
CA ASP A 196 0.02 -7.16 9.98
C ASP A 196 0.19 -8.68 9.95
N GLN A 197 -0.29 -9.34 8.89
CA GLN A 197 -0.15 -10.78 8.75
C GLN A 197 1.32 -11.21 8.64
N PRO A 198 1.66 -12.46 9.00
CA PRO A 198 3.01 -12.98 8.83
C PRO A 198 3.46 -12.89 7.36
N LYS A 199 4.76 -12.70 7.14
CA LYS A 199 5.33 -12.70 5.80
C LYS A 199 4.99 -14.00 5.05
N ASN A 200 4.72 -13.89 3.75
CA ASN A 200 4.31 -14.97 2.85
C ASN A 200 2.92 -15.57 3.14
N THR A 201 2.09 -14.89 3.93
CA THR A 201 0.67 -15.25 4.09
C THR A 201 -0.12 -14.72 2.91
N VAL A 202 -1.04 -15.51 2.36
CA VAL A 202 -1.91 -15.08 1.26
C VAL A 202 -2.91 -14.05 1.80
N ILE A 203 -2.90 -12.86 1.20
CA ILE A 203 -3.74 -11.71 1.55
C ILE A 203 -4.72 -11.34 0.44
N ASP A 204 -4.58 -11.97 -0.73
CA ASP A 204 -5.51 -11.85 -1.84
C ASP A 204 -5.37 -13.09 -2.74
N GLN A 205 -6.45 -13.46 -3.40
CA GLN A 205 -6.46 -14.52 -4.41
C GLN A 205 -7.33 -14.11 -5.58
N THR A 206 -7.02 -14.62 -6.77
CA THR A 206 -7.88 -14.46 -7.94
C THR A 206 -7.74 -15.69 -8.83
N PRO A 207 -8.83 -16.38 -9.21
CA PRO A 207 -10.24 -16.05 -8.94
C PRO A 207 -10.66 -16.21 -7.47
N ASP A 208 -11.84 -15.72 -7.13
CA ASP A 208 -12.34 -15.69 -5.74
C ASP A 208 -12.63 -17.10 -5.22
N ALA A 209 -12.63 -17.25 -3.89
CA ALA A 209 -12.99 -18.49 -3.25
C ALA A 209 -14.39 -18.98 -3.67
N ASP A 210 -14.55 -20.30 -3.77
CA ASP A 210 -15.75 -21.02 -4.21
C ASP A 210 -16.22 -20.74 -5.65
N GLU A 211 -15.51 -19.92 -6.43
CA GLU A 211 -15.81 -19.72 -7.84
C GLU A 211 -15.67 -21.03 -8.64
N LYS A 212 -16.62 -21.30 -9.56
CA LYS A 212 -16.60 -22.50 -10.42
C LYS A 212 -15.79 -22.26 -11.69
N VAL A 213 -14.56 -22.71 -11.70
CA VAL A 213 -13.62 -22.56 -12.82
C VAL A 213 -13.33 -23.90 -13.50
N LYS A 214 -12.70 -23.87 -14.68
CA LYS A 214 -12.24 -25.09 -15.35
C LYS A 214 -11.06 -25.66 -14.56
N LYS A 215 -10.93 -26.99 -14.51
CA LYS A 215 -9.68 -27.58 -14.01
C LYS A 215 -8.49 -27.08 -14.85
N GLY A 216 -7.37 -26.84 -14.18
CA GLY A 216 -6.18 -26.23 -14.77
C GLY A 216 -6.22 -24.70 -14.84
N THR A 217 -7.30 -24.04 -14.43
CA THR A 217 -7.30 -22.57 -14.26
C THR A 217 -6.23 -22.17 -13.25
N ALA A 218 -5.47 -21.12 -13.58
CA ALA A 218 -4.48 -20.53 -12.71
C ALA A 218 -5.14 -19.66 -11.63
N VAL A 219 -4.68 -19.80 -10.39
CA VAL A 219 -5.07 -18.97 -9.24
C VAL A 219 -3.88 -18.07 -8.90
N ASP A 220 -4.00 -16.79 -9.23
CA ASP A 220 -3.06 -15.74 -8.86
C ASP A 220 -3.20 -15.43 -7.37
N LEU A 221 -2.08 -15.16 -6.71
CA LEU A 221 -2.01 -14.91 -5.27
C LEU A 221 -1.29 -13.60 -4.99
N VAL A 222 -1.79 -12.84 -4.03
CA VAL A 222 -1.02 -11.76 -3.40
C VAL A 222 -0.65 -12.20 -2.00
N THR A 223 0.62 -12.07 -1.66
CA THR A 223 1.17 -12.46 -0.37
C THR A 223 1.66 -11.25 0.41
N GLU A 224 1.55 -11.33 1.74
CA GLU A 224 2.07 -10.31 2.64
C GLU A 224 3.59 -10.26 2.53
N LYS A 225 4.11 -9.10 2.14
CA LYS A 225 5.54 -8.82 1.98
C LYS A 225 6.27 -8.85 3.33
N GLY A 226 5.52 -8.72 4.42
CA GLY A 226 5.99 -8.58 5.79
C GLY A 226 6.02 -7.10 6.20
N ALA A 227 6.10 -6.84 7.50
CA ALA A 227 6.08 -5.48 8.06
C ALA A 227 6.99 -4.54 7.26
N ALA A 228 6.42 -3.44 6.74
CA ALA A 228 7.22 -2.34 6.24
C ALA A 228 8.25 -1.96 7.31
N PRO A 229 9.51 -1.62 6.95
CA PRO A 229 10.43 -1.07 7.94
C PRO A 229 9.77 0.17 8.52
N GLN A 230 9.30 0.07 9.77
CA GLN A 230 8.87 1.25 10.50
C GLN A 230 10.05 2.23 10.46
N PRO A 231 9.82 3.55 10.30
CA PRO A 231 10.87 4.53 10.51
C PRO A 231 11.22 4.49 12.00
N VAL A 232 12.00 3.49 12.40
CA VAL A 232 12.54 3.39 13.74
C VAL A 232 13.47 4.59 13.85
N THR A 233 13.06 5.55 14.67
CA THR A 233 14.06 6.47 15.23
C THR A 233 15.07 5.54 15.89
N PRO A 234 16.36 5.56 15.47
CA PRO A 234 17.32 4.62 16.02
C PRO A 234 17.38 4.77 17.53
N ALA A 235 17.80 3.71 18.23
CA ALA A 235 18.06 3.81 19.66
C ALA A 235 19.05 4.96 19.93
N VAL A 236 18.91 5.63 21.07
CA VAL A 236 19.89 6.64 21.49
C VAL A 236 21.20 5.93 21.81
N HIS A 237 22.27 6.28 21.10
CA HIS A 237 23.63 5.83 21.40
C HIS A 237 24.15 6.54 22.65
N LYS A 238 24.04 7.87 22.67
CA LYS A 238 24.51 8.71 23.76
C LYS A 238 23.67 9.97 23.87
N ARG A 239 23.44 10.43 25.09
CA ARG A 239 22.85 11.73 25.40
C ARG A 239 23.61 12.34 26.56
N GLY A 240 23.84 13.64 26.51
CA GLY A 240 24.55 14.31 27.60
C GLY A 240 24.60 15.81 27.45
N ARG A 241 25.28 16.42 28.41
CA ARG A 241 25.62 17.84 28.43
C ARG A 241 27.05 17.97 28.91
N PHE A 242 27.88 18.69 28.17
CA PHE A 242 29.28 18.87 28.54
C PHE A 242 29.83 20.22 28.06
N ASN A 243 30.99 20.57 28.60
CA ASN A 243 31.71 21.79 28.30
C ASN A 243 32.85 21.48 27.32
N VAL A 244 33.02 22.37 26.34
CA VAL A 244 34.12 22.40 25.38
C VAL A 244 34.86 23.71 25.56
N ARG A 245 36.07 23.62 26.07
CA ARG A 245 37.02 24.71 26.23
C ARG A 245 37.42 25.23 24.87
N GLN A 246 37.66 26.52 24.79
CA GLN A 246 38.22 27.14 23.59
C GLN A 246 39.51 26.42 23.19
N THR A 247 39.66 26.20 21.89
CA THR A 247 40.71 25.41 21.22
C THR A 247 40.70 23.91 21.51
N TRP A 248 39.72 23.37 22.22
CA TRP A 248 39.59 21.92 22.44
C TRP A 248 38.66 21.26 21.42
N MET A 249 38.91 19.98 21.18
CA MET A 249 38.11 19.15 20.30
C MET A 249 37.15 18.28 21.13
N ALA A 250 36.00 17.95 20.54
CA ALA A 250 34.93 17.22 21.22
C ALA A 250 34.37 16.12 20.32
N ASP A 251 34.03 15.00 20.95
CA ASP A 251 33.42 13.82 20.34
C ASP A 251 31.98 13.67 20.87
N LEU A 252 31.00 13.64 19.96
CA LEU A 252 29.58 13.53 20.26
C LEU A 252 29.13 12.07 20.42
N ASP A 253 29.92 11.10 19.97
CA ASP A 253 29.70 9.68 20.27
C ASP A 253 30.10 9.38 21.73
N GLU A 254 31.23 9.94 22.20
CA GLU A 254 31.66 9.79 23.60
C GLU A 254 30.96 10.76 24.56
N GLY A 255 30.64 11.97 24.09
CA GLY A 255 30.06 13.05 24.90
C GLY A 255 31.08 13.78 25.76
N SER A 256 32.30 13.94 25.27
CA SER A 256 33.40 14.55 26.02
C SER A 256 34.42 15.26 25.12
N GLU A 257 35.33 16.01 25.74
CA GLU A 257 36.50 16.54 25.04
C GLU A 257 37.53 15.42 24.80
N VAL A 258 38.09 15.38 23.60
CA VAL A 258 39.06 14.34 23.21
C VAL A 258 40.22 14.95 22.44
N SER A 259 41.35 14.23 22.39
CA SER A 259 42.52 14.64 21.59
C SER A 259 42.56 14.01 20.19
N ASN A 260 41.90 12.86 20.01
CA ASN A 260 41.79 12.13 18.75
C ASN A 260 40.34 11.70 18.53
N GLY A 261 39.93 11.48 17.28
CA GLY A 261 38.59 10.98 16.98
C GLY A 261 37.46 12.01 17.13
N ALA A 262 37.75 13.26 17.48
CA ALA A 262 36.73 14.28 17.68
C ALA A 262 35.90 14.60 16.41
N ASP A 263 34.65 14.93 16.64
CA ASP A 263 33.69 15.37 15.62
C ASP A 263 33.82 16.84 15.29
N PHE A 264 34.20 17.66 16.28
CA PHE A 264 34.40 19.08 16.03
C PHE A 264 35.50 19.67 16.91
N TRP A 265 36.01 20.81 16.44
CA TRP A 265 36.95 21.66 17.15
C TRP A 265 36.30 23.01 17.46
N PHE A 266 36.39 23.44 18.72
CA PHE A 266 36.05 24.81 19.08
C PHE A 266 37.26 25.71 18.79
N GLU A 267 37.43 26.11 17.53
CA GLU A 267 38.55 26.94 17.08
C GLU A 267 38.43 28.37 17.58
N ALA A 268 39.55 28.95 18.00
CA ALA A 268 39.69 30.39 18.16
C ALA A 268 40.89 30.86 17.34
N VAL A 269 40.60 31.64 16.30
CA VAL A 269 41.61 32.29 15.46
C VAL A 269 42.09 33.56 16.13
N THR A 270 41.15 34.34 16.65
CA THR A 270 41.39 35.53 17.49
C THR A 270 40.48 35.50 18.70
N ALA A 271 40.55 36.52 19.56
CA ALA A 271 39.66 36.63 20.72
C ALA A 271 38.17 36.71 20.35
N THR A 272 37.84 37.17 19.14
CA THR A 272 36.46 37.38 18.65
C THR A 272 36.09 36.47 17.48
N GLU A 273 37.08 36.04 16.67
CA GLU A 273 36.88 35.10 15.58
C GLU A 273 37.04 33.66 16.08
N ARG A 274 35.89 33.08 16.43
CA ARG A 274 35.78 31.73 16.99
C ARG A 274 34.74 30.93 16.23
N TYR A 275 34.97 29.63 16.07
CA TYR A 275 34.19 28.77 15.19
C TYR A 275 33.96 27.38 15.78
N LEU A 276 32.85 26.75 15.41
CA LEU A 276 32.75 25.30 15.42
C LEU A 276 33.22 24.77 14.07
N VAL A 277 34.22 23.88 14.10
CA VAL A 277 34.82 23.33 12.88
C VAL A 277 34.66 21.82 12.90
N PRO A 278 33.89 21.23 11.96
CA PRO A 278 33.82 19.78 11.84
C PRO A 278 35.21 19.16 11.60
N ARG A 279 35.49 18.01 12.21
CA ARG A 279 36.80 17.33 12.16
C ARG A 279 36.65 15.84 11.82
N ASN A 280 37.74 15.25 11.33
CA ASN A 280 37.85 13.80 11.11
C ASN A 280 36.75 13.19 10.23
N GLY A 281 36.21 13.94 9.26
CA GLY A 281 35.12 13.48 8.38
C GLY A 281 33.72 13.75 8.91
N ALA A 282 33.58 14.27 10.14
CA ALA A 282 32.31 14.76 10.63
C ALA A 282 31.85 16.00 9.86
N GLN A 283 30.55 16.25 9.92
CA GLN A 283 29.89 17.35 9.22
C GLN A 283 28.84 17.98 10.14
N MET A 284 28.61 19.28 10.04
CA MET A 284 27.64 19.99 10.89
C MET A 284 26.84 21.01 10.09
N VAL A 285 25.65 21.32 10.60
CA VAL A 285 24.77 22.36 10.05
C VAL A 285 23.94 23.00 11.15
N ARG A 286 23.78 24.33 11.08
CA ARG A 286 22.95 25.11 11.99
C ARG A 286 21.47 24.99 11.59
N MET A 287 20.61 24.69 12.55
CA MET A 287 19.16 24.49 12.36
C MET A 287 18.31 25.66 12.89
N GLY A 288 18.88 26.58 13.65
CA GLY A 288 18.16 27.73 14.23
C GLY A 288 17.67 27.43 15.65
N SER A 289 16.58 28.05 16.09
CA SER A 289 16.11 27.97 17.49
C SER A 289 15.06 26.90 17.74
N GLN A 290 14.56 26.23 16.69
CA GLN A 290 13.58 25.16 16.82
C GLN A 290 14.27 23.86 17.21
N ALA A 291 13.65 23.12 18.14
CA ALA A 291 14.15 21.83 18.55
C ALA A 291 14.16 20.85 17.36
N VAL A 292 15.21 20.05 17.26
CA VAL A 292 15.39 19.08 16.17
C VAL A 292 15.43 17.66 16.73
N ASP A 293 14.77 16.75 16.03
CA ASP A 293 14.77 15.32 16.33
C ASP A 293 15.65 14.56 15.32
N TYR A 294 15.69 13.23 15.44
CA TYR A 294 16.46 12.38 14.54
C TYR A 294 16.07 12.60 13.08
N LYS A 295 14.76 12.69 12.76
CA LYS A 295 14.29 12.80 11.38
C LYS A 295 14.70 14.14 10.76
N ALA A 296 14.61 15.22 11.53
CA ALA A 296 15.09 16.53 11.12
C ALA A 296 16.59 16.50 10.84
N CYS A 297 17.39 15.90 11.72
CA CYS A 297 18.84 15.82 11.53
C CYS A 297 19.27 14.83 10.44
N ALA A 298 18.59 13.70 10.26
CA ALA A 298 18.91 12.74 9.22
C ALA A 298 18.73 13.31 7.81
N ASN A 299 17.80 14.26 7.64
CA ASN A 299 17.51 14.94 6.38
C ASN A 299 18.22 16.29 6.24
N ALA A 300 19.06 16.67 7.19
CA ALA A 300 19.74 17.96 7.15
C ALA A 300 20.85 18.00 6.09
N SER A 301 21.02 19.17 5.46
CA SER A 301 22.08 19.41 4.48
C SER A 301 23.41 19.66 5.20
N PHE A 302 24.13 18.58 5.50
CA PHE A 302 25.41 18.62 6.21
C PHE A 302 26.53 19.29 5.41
N ALA A 303 27.34 20.09 6.11
CA ALA A 303 28.50 20.75 5.54
C ALA A 303 29.77 20.53 6.39
N THR A 304 30.93 20.69 5.77
CA THR A 304 32.24 20.69 6.45
C THR A 304 32.74 22.10 6.75
N ALA A 305 31.95 23.13 6.40
CA ALA A 305 32.31 24.52 6.60
C ALA A 305 32.36 24.90 8.09
N ARG A 306 33.22 25.88 8.40
CA ARG A 306 33.29 26.47 9.74
C ARG A 306 31.98 27.20 10.04
N ILE A 307 31.46 27.03 11.26
CA ILE A 307 30.27 27.73 11.73
C ILE A 307 30.70 28.83 12.70
N PRO A 308 30.52 30.12 12.36
CA PRO A 308 30.91 31.23 13.24
C PRO A 308 30.15 31.18 14.56
N LEU A 309 30.84 31.32 15.69
CA LEU A 309 30.23 31.26 17.02
C LEU A 309 29.18 32.36 17.23
N GLN A 310 29.34 33.50 16.57
CA GLN A 310 28.38 34.61 16.59
C GLN A 310 27.01 34.22 16.00
N SER A 311 26.97 33.20 15.13
CA SER A 311 25.72 32.65 14.59
C SER A 311 25.03 31.64 15.51
N LEU A 312 25.65 31.33 16.66
CA LEU A 312 25.24 30.29 17.60
C LEU A 312 24.95 30.86 18.99
N PRO A 313 23.95 31.74 19.16
CA PRO A 313 23.50 32.12 20.49
C PRO A 313 22.94 30.92 21.26
N ALA A 314 22.87 31.04 22.58
CA ALA A 314 22.23 30.06 23.46
C ALA A 314 20.82 29.73 22.96
N GLY A 315 20.49 28.44 22.94
CA GLY A 315 19.25 27.89 22.38
C GLY A 315 19.33 27.51 20.90
N THR A 316 20.44 27.79 20.22
CA THR A 316 20.62 27.34 18.83
C THR A 316 20.81 25.83 18.76
N PHE A 317 20.06 25.19 17.88
CA PHE A 317 20.19 23.80 17.51
C PHE A 317 21.08 23.65 16.27
N LEU A 318 21.88 22.59 16.30
CA LEU A 318 22.67 22.10 15.18
C LEU A 318 22.37 20.62 14.98
N CYS A 319 22.55 20.16 13.75
CA CYS A 319 22.68 18.75 13.46
C CYS A 319 24.13 18.44 13.10
N ALA A 320 24.62 17.30 13.58
CA ALA A 320 25.93 16.77 13.25
C ALA A 320 25.80 15.35 12.68
N ARG A 321 26.64 15.04 11.69
CA ARG A 321 26.99 13.68 11.32
C ARG A 321 28.38 13.43 11.90
N THR A 322 28.50 12.50 12.83
CA THR A 322 29.78 12.20 13.50
C THR A 322 30.74 11.53 12.52
N ASN A 323 32.02 11.48 12.87
CA ASN A 323 33.03 10.77 12.08
C ASN A 323 32.77 9.24 12.01
N GLN A 324 32.02 8.67 12.96
CA GLN A 324 31.56 7.27 12.92
C GLN A 324 30.27 7.09 12.08
N GLY A 325 29.73 8.20 11.55
CA GLY A 325 28.53 8.21 10.72
C GLY A 325 27.23 8.14 11.51
N ARG A 326 27.24 8.42 12.82
CA ARG A 326 26.02 8.59 13.60
C ARG A 326 25.43 9.98 13.36
N ILE A 327 24.13 10.11 13.57
CA ILE A 327 23.44 11.41 13.54
C ILE A 327 23.33 11.91 14.97
N SER A 328 23.57 13.20 15.16
CA SER A 328 23.48 13.86 16.47
C SER A 328 22.74 15.19 16.37
N ALA A 329 21.82 15.42 17.30
CA ALA A 329 21.22 16.72 17.55
C ALA A 329 21.98 17.41 18.69
N VAL A 330 22.43 18.63 18.46
CA VAL A 330 23.22 19.42 19.42
C VAL A 330 22.49 20.72 19.71
N ARG A 331 22.45 21.14 20.97
CA ARG A 331 21.92 22.43 21.39
C ARG A 331 23.00 23.21 22.13
N VAL A 332 23.19 24.46 21.74
CA VAL A 332 24.07 25.40 22.43
C VAL A 332 23.38 25.89 23.69
N GLU A 333 24.00 25.72 24.85
CA GLU A 333 23.40 26.00 26.16
C GLU A 333 23.72 27.40 26.68
N ASN A 334 24.83 28.00 26.25
CA ASN A 334 25.27 29.31 26.73
C ASN A 334 25.80 30.20 25.59
N ASN A 335 25.70 31.51 25.80
CA ASN A 335 26.45 32.46 25.01
C ASN A 335 27.90 32.43 25.53
N VAL A 336 28.84 32.06 24.65
CA VAL A 336 30.23 31.94 25.06
C VAL A 336 30.81 33.32 25.38
N GLY A 337 31.28 33.49 26.62
CA GLY A 337 31.86 34.74 27.12
C GLY A 337 33.21 35.11 26.50
N PRO A 338 33.97 36.01 27.17
CA PRO A 338 35.30 36.45 26.72
C PRO A 338 36.25 35.30 26.43
N SER A 339 37.27 35.56 25.60
CA SER A 339 38.33 34.57 25.30
C SER A 339 39.34 34.49 26.46
N PRO A 340 39.74 33.28 26.91
CA PRO A 340 39.25 31.98 26.47
C PRO A 340 37.85 31.67 27.01
N GLY A 341 36.95 31.29 26.11
CA GLY A 341 35.57 30.95 26.45
C GLY A 341 35.36 29.45 26.67
N VAL A 342 34.22 29.11 27.27
CA VAL A 342 33.74 27.72 27.37
C VAL A 342 32.38 27.63 26.70
N LEU A 343 32.28 26.72 25.73
CA LEU A 343 31.03 26.36 25.09
C LEU A 343 30.38 25.20 25.84
N THR A 344 29.16 25.37 26.29
CA THR A 344 28.34 24.31 26.87
C THR A 344 27.35 23.85 25.83
N ILE A 345 27.30 22.54 25.57
CA ILE A 345 26.31 21.94 24.69
C ILE A 345 25.55 20.83 25.40
N SER A 346 24.30 20.63 25.02
CA SER A 346 23.59 19.37 25.21
C SER A 346 23.43 18.67 23.87
N PHE A 347 23.40 17.34 23.88
CA PHE A 347 23.32 16.57 22.63
C PHE A 347 22.59 15.24 22.81
N THR A 348 22.07 14.71 21.70
CA THR A 348 21.59 13.33 21.57
C THR A 348 22.13 12.76 20.28
N THR A 349 22.97 11.73 20.39
CA THR A 349 23.52 10.94 19.28
C THR A 349 22.77 9.62 19.19
N TRP A 350 22.29 9.28 18.00
CA TRP A 350 21.52 8.06 17.75
C TRP A 350 22.39 6.97 17.13
N GLU A 351 22.07 5.71 17.42
CA GLU A 351 22.73 4.57 16.81
C GLU A 351 22.66 4.62 15.29
N LYS A 352 23.70 4.10 14.65
CA LYS A 352 23.71 3.95 13.20
C LYS A 352 22.65 2.91 12.81
N LEU A 353 21.69 3.32 11.98
CA LEU A 353 20.73 2.39 11.38
C LEU A 353 21.50 1.38 10.54
N MET A 354 21.67 0.17 11.07
CA MET A 354 22.13 -0.97 10.28
C MET A 354 20.98 -1.37 9.37
N VAL A 355 21.21 -1.33 8.06
CA VAL A 355 20.33 -2.03 7.13
C VAL A 355 20.48 -3.51 7.44
N ILE A 356 19.55 -4.07 8.19
CA ILE A 356 19.47 -5.51 8.40
C ILE A 356 19.07 -6.09 7.05
N MET A 357 20.05 -6.47 6.22
CA MET A 357 19.77 -7.32 5.07
C MET A 357 19.21 -8.62 5.62
N PRO A 358 18.06 -9.12 5.13
CA PRO A 358 17.52 -10.38 5.60
C PRO A 358 18.54 -11.47 5.31
N VAL A 359 19.07 -12.07 6.37
CA VAL A 359 19.94 -13.25 6.29
C VAL A 359 19.12 -14.33 5.59
N ALA A 360 19.54 -14.77 4.41
CA ALA A 360 18.93 -15.90 3.73
C ALA A 360 18.98 -17.12 4.67
N PRO A 361 17.87 -17.86 4.86
CA PRO A 361 17.89 -19.02 5.73
C PRO A 361 18.89 -20.03 5.17
N SER A 362 19.95 -20.29 5.95
CA SER A 362 20.93 -21.32 5.65
C SER A 362 20.20 -22.66 5.56
N ARG A 363 20.23 -23.30 4.38
CA ARG A 363 19.81 -24.71 4.24
C ARG A 363 20.71 -25.55 5.15
N LEU A 364 20.17 -26.01 6.28
CA LEU A 364 20.75 -27.14 7.00
C LEU A 364 20.70 -28.35 6.06
N HIS A 365 21.86 -28.72 5.54
CA HIS A 365 22.08 -30.05 4.98
C HIS A 365 22.10 -31.03 6.16
N ILE A 366 21.00 -31.75 6.37
CA ILE A 366 21.02 -32.95 7.21
C ILE A 366 21.72 -34.02 6.38
N ILE A 367 22.98 -34.30 6.71
CA ILE A 367 23.69 -35.48 6.23
C ILE A 367 23.18 -36.64 7.09
N GLY A 368 22.37 -37.52 6.47
CA GLY A 368 21.98 -38.77 7.09
C GLY A 368 23.19 -39.70 7.22
N GLN A 369 23.32 -40.33 8.39
CA GLN A 369 24.05 -41.58 8.58
C GLN A 369 23.04 -42.68 8.91
#